data_AF-F0RI89-F1
#
_entry.id   AF-F0RI89-F1
#
_cell.length_a   1.000
_cell.length_b   1.000
_cell.length_c   1.000
_cell.angle_alpha   90.00
_cell.angle_beta   90.00
_cell.angle_gamma   90.00
#
_symmetry.space_group_name_H-M   'P 1'
#
loop_
_entity.id
_entity.type
_entity.pdbx_description
1 polymer ?
#
loop_
_entity_poly.entity_id
_entity_poly.type
_entity_poly.pdbx_seq_one_letter_code
_entity_poly.pdbx_strand_id
1 'polypeptide(L)'
;MKKIVFSICCVILFSNAILAQENNELKKLLWENVESCFSNFNDLDEKDKNNLEIIEDTKNRYLEVCGTYPTCGCYCSAKVAAYKDDKNNYTLLQTNENDCSWTKNVKINQELNEVLPKGFGFNSFSSTQIIPFLKNPAFYLNFTIPIKGTDTKVTPELIPFGLNAKQKSAWVYSYSQNKAEPKSISDIKKIVTGIENNETITYLISGAIDSISPKDLKVIKTSITNKVFSSTKELSAIFTELKNIYNTYLTIEHSYIILGWNKEKGSFFIKEKGDKPKAINFKNFLLHANYWEPIC
;
A
#
# COMPACT_ATOMS: atom_id res chain seq x y z
N MET A 1 9.00 49.60 -36.76
CA MET A 1 8.47 48.23 -36.94
C MET A 1 9.53 47.13 -36.76
N LYS A 2 10.66 47.12 -37.49
CA LYS A 2 11.69 46.04 -37.36
C LYS A 2 12.23 45.81 -35.93
N LYS A 3 12.49 46.86 -35.15
CA LYS A 3 12.96 46.73 -33.75
C LYS A 3 11.93 46.10 -32.81
N ILE A 4 10.63 46.38 -33.00
CA ILE A 4 9.55 45.83 -32.18
C ILE A 4 9.35 44.34 -32.48
N VAL A 5 9.40 43.94 -33.76
CA VAL A 5 9.30 42.53 -34.18
C VAL A 5 10.48 41.71 -33.64
N PHE A 6 11.69 42.26 -33.65
CA PHE A 6 12.87 41.59 -33.10
C PHE A 6 12.78 41.39 -31.58
N SER A 7 12.35 42.42 -30.83
CA SER A 7 12.14 42.31 -29.39
C SER A 7 11.04 41.29 -29.01
N ILE A 8 9.94 41.25 -29.77
CA ILE A 8 8.87 40.26 -29.56
C ILE A 8 9.39 38.83 -29.85
N CYS A 9 10.13 38.62 -30.94
CA CYS A 9 10.76 37.33 -31.23
C CYS A 9 11.73 36.89 -30.12
N CYS A 10 12.57 37.79 -29.61
CA CYS A 10 13.48 37.46 -28.51
C CYS A 10 12.72 37.06 -27.24
N VAL A 11 11.65 37.77 -26.86
CA VAL A 11 10.83 37.42 -25.68
C VAL A 11 10.17 36.05 -25.83
N ILE A 12 9.68 35.71 -27.04
CA ILE A 12 9.10 34.39 -27.34
C ILE A 12 10.18 33.29 -27.27
N LEU A 13 11.39 33.54 -27.78
CA LEU A 13 12.48 32.57 -27.73
C LEU A 13 12.99 32.33 -26.29
N PHE A 14 13.12 33.38 -25.48
CA PHE A 14 13.54 33.25 -24.09
C PHE A 14 12.51 32.54 -23.21
N SER A 15 11.21 32.81 -23.40
CA SER A 15 10.15 32.11 -22.68
C SER A 15 10.07 30.62 -23.04
N ASN A 16 10.30 30.26 -24.31
CA ASN A 16 10.36 28.87 -24.73
C ASN A 16 11.59 28.11 -24.19
N ALA A 17 12.74 28.79 -24.07
CA ALA A 17 13.95 28.18 -23.50
C ALA A 17 13.79 27.85 -22.01
N ILE A 18 13.18 28.74 -21.22
CA ILE A 18 12.94 28.54 -19.78
C ILE A 18 11.97 27.37 -19.57
N LEU A 19 10.87 27.32 -20.35
CA LEU A 19 9.90 26.22 -20.29
C LEU A 19 10.51 24.86 -20.66
N ALA A 20 11.43 24.83 -21.63
CA ALA A 20 12.12 23.62 -22.04
C ALA A 20 13.08 23.11 -20.96
N GLN A 21 13.79 24.03 -20.27
CA GLN A 21 14.71 23.66 -19.20
C GLN A 21 13.98 23.11 -17.97
N GLU A 22 12.89 23.77 -17.53
CA GLU A 22 12.09 23.31 -16.39
C GLU A 22 11.49 21.91 -16.64
N ASN A 23 11.02 21.64 -17.86
CA ASN A 23 10.50 20.33 -18.24
C ASN A 23 11.58 19.23 -18.23
N ASN A 24 12.80 19.53 -18.67
CA ASN A 24 13.90 18.56 -18.64
C ASN A 24 14.37 18.25 -17.22
N GLU A 25 14.44 19.26 -16.35
CA GLU A 25 14.79 19.07 -14.94
C GLU A 25 13.72 18.25 -14.20
N LEU A 26 12.44 18.57 -14.40
CA LEU A 26 11.34 17.81 -13.83
C LEU A 26 11.32 16.37 -14.35
N LYS A 27 11.48 16.16 -15.67
CA LYS A 27 11.52 14.82 -16.26
C LYS A 27 12.61 13.97 -15.61
N LYS A 28 13.83 14.51 -15.50
CA LYS A 28 14.96 13.83 -14.84
C LYS A 28 14.60 13.44 -13.40
N LEU A 29 14.01 14.37 -12.66
CA LEU A 29 13.64 14.19 -11.26
C LEU A 29 12.54 13.13 -11.08
N LEU A 30 11.59 13.02 -12.02
CA LEU A 30 10.61 11.92 -12.04
C LEU A 30 11.30 10.57 -12.31
N TRP A 31 12.19 10.50 -13.31
CA TRP A 31 12.91 9.27 -13.65
C TRP A 31 13.78 8.73 -12.52
N GLU A 32 14.52 9.61 -11.83
CA GLU A 32 15.33 9.23 -10.65
C GLU A 32 14.50 8.54 -9.56
N ASN A 33 13.19 8.85 -9.47
CA ASN A 33 12.31 8.26 -8.48
C ASN A 33 11.69 6.93 -8.91
N VAL A 34 11.69 6.55 -10.20
CA VAL A 34 11.16 5.23 -10.64
C VAL A 34 12.25 4.22 -10.98
N GLU A 35 13.52 4.65 -10.96
CA GLU A 35 14.68 3.87 -11.38
C GLU A 35 14.80 2.51 -10.66
N SER A 36 14.43 2.42 -9.38
CA SER A 36 14.50 1.16 -8.64
C SER A 36 13.64 0.05 -9.23
N CYS A 37 12.56 0.40 -9.93
CA CYS A 37 11.75 -0.57 -10.67
C CYS A 37 12.29 -0.74 -12.09
N PHE A 38 12.52 0.37 -12.79
CA PHE A 38 12.97 0.37 -14.19
C PHE A 38 14.27 -0.42 -14.41
N SER A 39 15.25 -0.27 -13.51
CA SER A 39 16.57 -0.91 -13.62
C SER A 39 16.53 -2.43 -13.71
N ASN A 40 15.51 -3.07 -13.13
CA ASN A 40 15.35 -4.52 -13.21
C ASN A 40 14.96 -5.00 -14.63
N PHE A 41 14.56 -4.10 -15.53
CA PHE A 41 14.21 -4.39 -16.93
C PHE A 41 15.35 -4.09 -17.92
N ASN A 42 16.46 -3.47 -17.47
CA ASN A 42 17.54 -3.02 -18.35
C ASN A 42 18.19 -4.18 -19.12
N ASP A 43 18.42 -5.29 -18.40
CA ASP A 43 19.15 -6.46 -18.90
C ASP A 43 18.25 -7.53 -19.55
N LEU A 44 16.95 -7.22 -19.76
CA LEU A 44 16.02 -8.14 -20.41
C LEU A 44 16.10 -8.07 -21.93
N ASP A 45 15.91 -9.21 -22.58
CA ASP A 45 15.76 -9.32 -24.03
C ASP A 45 14.51 -8.56 -24.51
N GLU A 46 14.48 -8.13 -25.78
CA GLU A 46 13.37 -7.34 -26.34
C GLU A 46 12.01 -8.03 -26.18
N LYS A 47 11.99 -9.37 -26.21
CA LYS A 47 10.76 -10.15 -26.03
C LYS A 47 10.16 -9.97 -24.62
N ASP A 48 11.01 -9.92 -23.60
CA ASP A 48 10.58 -9.81 -22.19
C ASP A 48 10.29 -8.35 -21.80
N LYS A 49 10.90 -7.39 -22.51
CA LYS A 49 10.55 -5.96 -22.42
C LYS A 49 9.12 -5.65 -22.86
N ASN A 50 8.44 -6.55 -23.58
CA ASN A 50 7.01 -6.38 -23.88
C ASN A 50 6.12 -6.40 -22.62
N ASN A 51 6.62 -6.89 -21.49
CA ASN A 51 5.91 -6.87 -20.21
C ASN A 51 6.16 -5.58 -19.40
N LEU A 52 6.90 -4.62 -19.95
CA LEU A 52 7.18 -3.32 -19.35
C LEU A 52 6.22 -2.26 -19.91
N GLU A 53 5.48 -1.62 -19.02
CA GLU A 53 4.64 -0.46 -19.32
C GLU A 53 5.28 0.79 -18.70
N ILE A 54 5.33 1.87 -19.50
CA ILE A 54 5.85 3.17 -19.08
C ILE A 54 4.83 4.23 -19.46
N ILE A 55 4.31 4.93 -18.45
CA ILE A 55 3.41 6.06 -18.62
C ILE A 55 4.16 7.32 -18.23
N GLU A 56 4.80 7.97 -19.20
CA GLU A 56 5.46 9.27 -19.01
C GLU A 56 4.51 10.41 -19.38
N ASP A 57 4.05 11.17 -18.38
CA ASP A 57 3.24 12.37 -18.58
C ASP A 57 3.81 13.54 -17.78
N THR A 58 5.00 13.98 -18.18
CA THR A 58 5.70 15.11 -17.53
C THR A 58 4.86 16.40 -17.53
N LYS A 59 4.00 16.58 -18.54
CA LYS A 59 3.07 17.73 -18.59
C LYS A 59 2.11 17.71 -17.40
N ASN A 60 1.64 16.53 -17.01
CA ASN A 60 0.86 16.35 -15.78
C ASN A 60 1.71 16.00 -14.56
N ARG A 61 3.05 16.14 -14.65
CA ARG A 61 4.02 15.92 -13.57
C ARG A 61 3.98 14.49 -13.03
N TYR A 62 3.75 13.52 -13.90
CA TYR A 62 3.53 12.11 -13.55
C TYR A 62 4.46 11.20 -14.33
N LEU A 63 4.93 10.13 -13.67
CA LEU A 63 5.62 9.02 -14.30
C LEU A 63 5.25 7.72 -13.58
N GLU A 64 4.93 6.68 -14.35
CA GLU A 64 4.79 5.31 -13.88
C GLU A 64 5.64 4.38 -14.73
N VAL A 65 6.29 3.43 -14.06
CA VAL A 65 6.95 2.27 -14.66
C VAL A 65 6.40 1.04 -13.95
N CYS A 66 5.86 0.08 -14.70
CA CYS A 66 5.41 -1.18 -14.13
C CYS A 66 5.60 -2.33 -15.10
N GLY A 67 5.67 -3.54 -14.57
CA GLY A 67 5.82 -4.73 -15.40
C GLY A 67 6.14 -5.97 -14.61
N THR A 68 6.25 -7.08 -15.33
CA THR A 68 6.54 -8.39 -14.76
C THR A 68 7.87 -8.92 -15.28
N TYR A 69 8.77 -9.27 -14.37
CA TYR A 69 10.06 -9.87 -14.73
C TYR A 69 9.87 -11.36 -15.07
N PRO A 70 10.54 -11.86 -16.13
CA PRO A 70 10.43 -13.25 -16.55
C PRO A 70 10.97 -14.23 -15.50
N THR A 71 11.95 -13.81 -14.70
CA THR A 71 12.46 -14.60 -13.58
C THR A 71 11.42 -14.62 -12.46
N CYS A 72 10.71 -15.75 -12.37
CA CYS A 72 9.66 -16.05 -11.40
C CYS A 72 8.35 -15.27 -11.52
N GLY A 73 8.16 -14.46 -12.56
CA GLY A 73 6.90 -13.74 -12.79
C GLY A 73 6.64 -12.63 -11.78
N CYS A 74 7.68 -12.07 -11.17
CA CYS A 74 7.59 -11.01 -10.18
C CYS A 74 7.08 -9.71 -10.80
N TYR A 75 5.98 -9.16 -10.28
CA TYR A 75 5.53 -7.82 -10.66
C TYR A 75 6.29 -6.73 -9.88
N CYS A 76 6.53 -5.61 -10.55
CA CYS A 76 7.01 -4.39 -9.94
C CYS A 76 6.27 -3.18 -10.51
N SER A 77 6.01 -2.20 -9.65
CA SER A 77 5.48 -0.89 -10.05
C SER A 77 6.18 0.20 -9.25
N ALA A 78 6.55 1.28 -9.93
CA ALA A 78 6.97 2.53 -9.33
C ALA A 78 6.19 3.66 -9.98
N LYS A 79 5.52 4.48 -9.17
CA LYS A 79 4.75 5.64 -9.61
C LYS A 79 5.24 6.86 -8.85
N VAL A 80 5.33 7.99 -9.52
CA VAL A 80 5.69 9.27 -8.90
C VAL A 80 4.88 10.40 -9.51
N ALA A 81 4.46 11.34 -8.66
CA ALA A 81 3.95 12.63 -9.11
C ALA A 81 4.61 13.79 -8.36
N ALA A 82 4.77 14.91 -9.06
CA ALA A 82 5.27 16.15 -8.51
C ALA A 82 4.14 17.17 -8.26
N TYR A 83 4.02 17.61 -7.01
CA TYR A 83 3.05 18.59 -6.55
C TYR A 83 3.76 19.92 -6.39
N LYS A 84 3.33 20.90 -7.20
CA LYS A 84 3.97 22.21 -7.30
C LYS A 84 3.34 23.19 -6.30
N ASP A 85 4.14 23.85 -5.48
CA ASP A 85 3.70 24.95 -4.60
C ASP A 85 3.62 26.29 -5.38
N ASP A 86 3.28 27.36 -4.68
CA ASP A 86 3.22 28.73 -5.22
C ASP A 86 4.60 29.35 -5.52
N LYS A 87 5.66 28.78 -4.96
CA LYS A 87 7.07 29.15 -5.16
C LYS A 87 7.75 28.34 -6.27
N ASN A 88 7.00 27.48 -6.96
CA ASN A 88 7.48 26.55 -7.97
C ASN A 88 8.38 25.40 -7.47
N ASN A 89 8.41 25.13 -6.16
CA ASN A 89 9.07 23.93 -5.64
C ASN A 89 8.18 22.70 -5.82
N TYR A 90 8.83 21.54 -5.97
CA TYR A 90 8.15 20.26 -6.14
C TYR A 90 8.24 19.41 -4.87
N THR A 91 7.07 19.01 -4.38
CA THR A 91 6.94 17.89 -3.47
C THR A 91 6.67 16.64 -4.28
N LEU A 92 7.51 15.62 -4.14
CA LEU A 92 7.36 14.35 -4.84
C LEU A 92 6.66 13.36 -3.93
N LEU A 93 5.59 12.74 -4.43
CA LEU A 93 4.98 11.58 -3.81
C LEU A 93 5.26 10.38 -4.71
N GLN A 94 5.90 9.36 -4.15
CA GLN A 94 6.25 8.13 -4.84
C GLN A 94 5.57 6.95 -4.15
N THR A 95 5.07 6.00 -4.94
CA THR A 95 4.64 4.69 -4.47
C THR A 95 5.38 3.59 -5.21
N ASN A 96 5.85 2.56 -4.48
CA ASN A 96 6.46 1.39 -5.08
C ASN A 96 5.79 0.10 -4.59
N GLU A 97 5.75 -0.89 -5.48
CA GLU A 97 5.28 -2.24 -5.24
C GLU A 97 6.27 -3.24 -5.86
N ASN A 98 6.61 -4.29 -5.13
CA ASN A 98 7.41 -5.41 -5.62
C ASN A 98 6.88 -6.69 -4.97
N ASP A 99 6.27 -7.55 -5.78
CA ASP A 99 5.53 -8.71 -5.30
C ASP A 99 6.45 -9.75 -4.66
N CYS A 100 7.59 -10.04 -5.27
CA CYS A 100 8.49 -11.10 -4.80
C CYS A 100 9.19 -10.79 -3.47
N SER A 101 9.32 -9.51 -3.12
CA SER A 101 9.81 -9.10 -1.80
C SER A 101 8.70 -8.69 -0.83
N TRP A 102 7.42 -8.86 -1.24
CA TRP A 102 6.24 -8.35 -0.54
C TRP A 102 6.46 -6.91 -0.06
N THR A 103 6.97 -6.06 -0.94
CA THR A 103 7.31 -4.69 -0.60
C THR A 103 6.27 -3.75 -1.16
N LYS A 104 5.65 -2.96 -0.29
CA LYS A 104 4.95 -1.73 -0.67
C LYS A 104 5.49 -0.57 0.13
N ASN A 105 5.70 0.56 -0.52
CA ASN A 105 6.12 1.77 0.19
C ASN A 105 5.61 3.04 -0.47
N VAL A 106 5.37 4.04 0.38
CA VAL A 106 5.13 5.43 0.01
C VAL A 106 6.32 6.25 0.48
N LYS A 107 6.84 7.10 -0.39
CA LYS A 107 7.91 8.05 -0.06
C LYS A 107 7.50 9.45 -0.46
N ILE A 108 7.89 10.42 0.36
CA ILE A 108 7.83 11.83 0.04
C ILE A 108 9.25 12.38 0.18
N ASN A 109 9.66 13.31 -0.69
CA ASN A 109 10.99 13.94 -0.63
C ASN A 109 11.14 14.99 0.50
N GLN A 110 10.13 15.09 1.37
CA GLN A 110 10.05 15.97 2.53
C GLN A 110 9.50 15.15 3.71
N GLU A 111 9.58 15.70 4.91
CA GLU A 111 9.04 15.05 6.10
C GLU A 111 7.51 14.89 6.02
N LEU A 112 7.01 13.69 6.30
CA LEU A 112 5.58 13.36 6.15
C LEU A 112 4.68 14.27 7.00
N ASN A 113 5.14 14.70 8.17
CA ASN A 113 4.40 15.58 9.08
C ASN A 113 4.32 17.05 8.60
N GLU A 114 5.18 17.46 7.67
CA GLU A 114 5.16 18.80 7.06
C GLU A 114 4.18 18.84 5.87
N VAL A 115 4.09 17.73 5.13
CA VAL A 115 3.31 17.66 3.90
C VAL A 115 1.90 17.11 4.13
N LEU A 116 1.71 16.15 5.05
CA LEU A 116 0.40 15.58 5.31
C LEU A 116 -0.38 16.38 6.38
N PRO A 117 -1.72 16.26 6.41
CA PRO A 117 -2.51 16.88 7.46
C PRO A 117 -2.02 16.50 8.86
N LYS A 118 -2.10 17.44 9.82
CA LYS A 118 -1.70 17.16 11.20
C LYS A 118 -2.48 15.96 11.76
N GLY A 119 -1.75 14.96 12.27
CA GLY A 119 -2.34 13.73 12.80
C GLY A 119 -2.85 12.77 11.73
N PHE A 120 -2.43 12.94 10.46
CA PHE A 120 -2.79 12.02 9.39
C PHE A 120 -2.25 10.60 9.66
N GLY A 121 -3.11 9.61 9.48
CA GLY A 121 -2.87 8.23 9.90
C GLY A 121 -4.15 7.58 10.40
N PHE A 122 -4.06 6.67 11.38
CA PHE A 122 -5.21 5.95 11.94
C PHE A 122 -6.39 6.88 12.30
N ASN A 123 -6.13 7.96 13.01
CA ASN A 123 -7.15 8.92 13.48
C ASN A 123 -7.88 9.63 12.33
N SER A 124 -7.34 9.57 11.11
CA SER A 124 -8.03 10.11 9.93
C SER A 124 -9.14 9.17 9.43
N PHE A 125 -8.96 7.87 9.65
CA PHE A 125 -9.85 6.79 9.19
C PHE A 125 -10.75 6.22 10.28
N SER A 126 -10.47 6.49 11.56
CA SER A 126 -11.27 6.04 12.71
C SER A 126 -11.49 7.17 13.72
N SER A 127 -12.70 7.27 14.26
CA SER A 127 -13.01 8.11 15.44
C SER A 127 -12.58 7.48 16.77
N THR A 128 -12.16 6.22 16.77
CA THR A 128 -11.87 5.50 18.01
C THR A 128 -10.60 6.04 18.65
N GLN A 129 -10.69 6.50 19.90
CA GLN A 129 -9.52 7.03 20.62
C GLN A 129 -8.52 5.94 21.05
N ILE A 130 -8.98 4.69 21.13
CA ILE A 130 -8.20 3.54 21.58
C ILE A 130 -8.06 2.54 20.43
N ILE A 131 -6.85 2.42 19.90
CA ILE A 131 -6.51 1.34 18.97
C ILE A 131 -6.33 0.07 19.82
N PRO A 132 -7.02 -1.05 19.50
CA PRO A 132 -6.67 -2.34 20.09
C PRO A 132 -5.16 -2.57 19.91
N PHE A 133 -4.46 -2.96 20.99
CA PHE A 133 -3.03 -3.21 20.90
C PHE A 133 -2.75 -4.31 19.88
N LEU A 134 -2.10 -3.94 18.77
CA LEU A 134 -1.59 -4.89 17.79
C LEU A 134 -0.11 -5.10 18.07
N LYS A 135 0.32 -6.36 18.07
CA LYS A 135 1.73 -6.73 18.23
C LYS A 135 2.58 -6.20 17.07
N ASN A 136 2.02 -6.24 15.86
CA ASN A 136 2.61 -5.76 14.62
C ASN A 136 1.61 -4.85 13.89
N PRO A 137 2.05 -3.96 12.99
CA PRO A 137 1.15 -3.25 12.09
C PRO A 137 0.36 -4.23 11.24
N ALA A 138 -0.91 -3.92 11.02
CA ALA A 138 -1.79 -4.73 10.17
C ALA A 138 -2.30 -3.98 8.95
N PHE A 139 -2.11 -2.66 8.89
CA PHE A 139 -2.60 -1.82 7.82
C PHE A 139 -1.48 -1.02 7.17
N TYR A 140 -1.53 -0.96 5.84
CA TYR A 140 -0.71 -0.09 4.99
C TYR A 140 -1.59 1.02 4.42
N LEU A 141 -1.11 2.25 4.44
CA LEU A 141 -1.79 3.37 3.79
C LEU A 141 -1.34 3.44 2.33
N ASN A 142 -2.18 2.94 1.42
CA ASN A 142 -1.92 2.97 -0.02
C ASN A 142 -2.33 4.31 -0.62
N PHE A 143 -1.42 4.96 -1.35
CA PHE A 143 -1.65 6.25 -2.02
C PHE A 143 -1.85 6.02 -3.52
N THR A 144 -3.06 6.23 -4.02
CA THR A 144 -3.35 6.23 -5.45
C THR A 144 -3.09 7.63 -6.01
N ILE A 145 -1.95 7.78 -6.69
CA ILE A 145 -1.53 9.01 -7.35
C ILE A 145 -2.31 9.16 -8.67
N PRO A 146 -2.99 10.30 -8.92
CA PRO A 146 -3.69 10.52 -10.17
C PRO A 146 -2.71 10.84 -11.31
N ILE A 147 -2.96 10.32 -12.51
CA ILE A 147 -2.20 10.72 -13.72
C ILE A 147 -2.44 12.21 -14.04
N LYS A 148 -3.67 12.70 -13.81
CA LYS A 148 -4.07 14.10 -14.05
C LYS A 148 -4.71 14.70 -12.81
N GLY A 149 -4.30 15.92 -12.47
CA GLY A 149 -4.75 16.61 -11.27
C GLY A 149 -3.85 16.34 -10.07
N THR A 150 -4.33 16.69 -8.88
CA THR A 150 -3.55 16.61 -7.63
C THR A 150 -4.31 15.95 -6.49
N ASP A 151 -5.50 15.42 -6.77
CA ASP A 151 -6.33 14.76 -5.78
C ASP A 151 -5.85 13.32 -5.59
N THR A 152 -5.26 13.04 -4.43
CA THR A 152 -4.64 11.74 -4.14
C THR A 152 -5.52 10.94 -3.22
N LYS A 153 -5.91 9.75 -3.65
CA LYS A 153 -6.73 8.86 -2.81
C LYS A 153 -5.83 8.05 -1.90
N VAL A 154 -6.14 8.02 -0.61
CA VAL A 154 -5.47 7.18 0.39
C VAL A 154 -6.44 6.13 0.89
N THR A 155 -6.04 4.86 0.83
CA THR A 155 -6.87 3.72 1.22
C THR A 155 -6.11 2.83 2.21
N PRO A 156 -6.70 2.45 3.36
CA PRO A 156 -6.14 1.39 4.18
C PRO A 156 -6.24 0.04 3.48
N GLU A 157 -5.11 -0.63 3.37
CA GLU A 157 -5.01 -2.00 2.89
C GLU A 157 -4.46 -2.90 3.99
N LEU A 158 -4.93 -4.14 4.05
CA LEU A 158 -4.35 -5.12 4.97
C LEU A 158 -2.95 -5.50 4.51
N ILE A 159 -2.00 -5.48 5.43
CA ILE A 159 -0.72 -6.17 5.25
C ILE A 159 -1.03 -7.66 5.19
N PRO A 160 -0.44 -8.42 4.24
CA PRO A 160 -0.66 -9.86 4.14
C PRO A 160 -0.45 -10.57 5.48
N PHE A 161 -1.40 -11.41 5.88
CA PHE A 161 -1.31 -12.12 7.16
C PHE A 161 -0.10 -13.03 7.19
N GLY A 162 0.65 -12.95 8.28
CA GLY A 162 1.93 -13.65 8.43
C GLY A 162 3.15 -12.77 8.12
N LEU A 163 2.99 -11.64 7.44
CA LEU A 163 4.06 -10.67 7.19
C LEU A 163 4.22 -9.72 8.40
N ASN A 164 4.88 -10.19 9.45
CA ASN A 164 4.99 -9.45 10.71
C ASN A 164 6.01 -8.31 10.63
N ALA A 165 5.56 -7.13 10.18
CA ALA A 165 6.39 -5.93 10.09
C ALA A 165 6.82 -5.41 11.47
N LYS A 166 8.09 -5.05 11.65
CA LYS A 166 8.65 -4.59 12.93
C LYS A 166 8.46 -3.08 13.14
N GLN A 167 7.23 -2.63 13.40
CA GLN A 167 6.98 -1.22 13.75
C GLN A 167 5.98 -1.05 14.90
N LYS A 168 6.16 0.01 15.69
CA LYS A 168 5.30 0.36 16.84
C LYS A 168 4.11 1.22 16.41
N SER A 169 3.30 0.72 15.49
CA SER A 169 2.07 1.35 15.03
C SER A 169 1.15 0.29 14.44
N ALA A 170 -0.17 0.47 14.53
CA ALA A 170 -1.10 -0.41 13.83
C ALA A 170 -1.10 -0.18 12.30
N TRP A 171 -0.61 0.99 11.86
CA TRP A 171 -0.67 1.49 10.48
C TRP A 171 0.69 2.03 10.03
N VAL A 172 1.07 1.75 8.79
CA VAL A 172 2.38 2.14 8.24
C VAL A 172 2.27 2.67 6.81
N TYR A 173 3.26 3.45 6.39
CA TYR A 173 3.43 3.91 5.00
C TYR A 173 4.37 3.02 4.19
N SER A 174 4.94 1.98 4.81
CA SER A 174 5.76 1.00 4.11
C SER A 174 5.84 -0.31 4.87
N TYR A 175 5.92 -1.40 4.13
CA TYR A 175 6.26 -2.73 4.63
C TYR A 175 7.11 -3.47 3.59
N SER A 176 7.88 -4.46 4.05
CA SER A 176 8.71 -5.32 3.21
C SER A 176 9.03 -6.60 3.97
N GLN A 177 9.09 -7.74 3.28
CA GLN A 177 9.53 -9.00 3.86
C GLN A 177 10.93 -8.91 4.48
N ASN A 178 11.83 -8.15 3.85
CA ASN A 178 13.22 -8.01 4.31
C ASN A 178 13.34 -7.29 5.68
N LYS A 179 12.27 -6.62 6.12
CA LYS A 179 12.21 -5.91 7.41
C LYS A 179 11.16 -6.50 8.35
N ALA A 180 10.67 -7.70 8.04
CA ALA A 180 9.63 -8.41 8.79
C ALA A 180 10.16 -9.73 9.37
N GLU A 181 9.34 -10.37 10.21
CA GLU A 181 9.49 -11.77 10.63
C GLU A 181 8.38 -12.59 9.99
N PRO A 182 8.49 -12.94 8.69
CA PRO A 182 7.43 -13.62 7.99
C PRO A 182 7.19 -15.02 8.59
N LYS A 183 5.91 -15.39 8.71
CA LYS A 183 5.46 -16.71 9.12
C LYS A 183 4.33 -17.15 8.19
N SER A 184 4.52 -18.26 7.49
CA SER A 184 3.47 -18.79 6.61
C SER A 184 2.32 -19.29 7.47
N ILE A 185 1.15 -18.70 7.25
CA ILE A 185 -0.10 -19.05 7.93
C ILE A 185 -1.26 -19.15 6.93
N SER A 186 -0.97 -19.36 5.65
CA SER A 186 -1.97 -19.43 4.58
C SER A 186 -2.95 -20.60 4.73
N ASP A 187 -2.54 -21.67 5.41
CA ASP A 187 -3.41 -22.80 5.74
C ASP A 187 -4.57 -22.42 6.67
N ILE A 188 -4.54 -21.25 7.32
CA ILE A 188 -5.72 -20.68 7.99
C ILE A 188 -6.89 -20.60 7.01
N LYS A 189 -6.67 -20.21 5.76
CA LYS A 189 -7.73 -20.12 4.75
C LYS A 189 -8.39 -21.48 4.50
N LYS A 190 -7.60 -22.56 4.48
CA LYS A 190 -8.12 -23.94 4.33
C LYS A 190 -8.94 -24.36 5.55
N ILE A 191 -8.48 -24.06 6.76
CA ILE A 191 -9.23 -24.33 8.00
C ILE A 191 -10.56 -23.58 7.98
N VAL A 192 -10.53 -22.27 7.71
CA VAL A 192 -11.72 -21.39 7.70
C VAL A 192 -12.73 -21.83 6.63
N THR A 193 -12.25 -22.34 5.49
CA THR A 193 -13.11 -22.90 4.44
C THR A 193 -13.74 -24.23 4.85
N GLY A 194 -12.99 -25.08 5.58
CA GLY A 194 -13.42 -26.42 5.96
C GLY A 194 -14.40 -26.48 7.14
N ILE A 195 -14.47 -25.44 7.98
CA ILE A 195 -15.40 -25.38 9.11
C ILE A 195 -16.82 -24.97 8.67
N GLU A 196 -17.83 -25.64 9.21
CA GLU A 196 -19.24 -25.35 8.93
C GLU A 196 -19.81 -24.35 9.91
N ASN A 197 -19.53 -24.50 11.20
CA ASN A 197 -20.04 -23.60 12.22
C ASN A 197 -19.18 -22.32 12.27
N ASN A 198 -19.81 -21.16 12.09
CA ASN A 198 -19.15 -19.86 12.17
C ASN A 198 -18.58 -19.56 13.56
N GLU A 199 -19.13 -20.16 14.62
CA GLU A 199 -18.66 -19.98 16.01
C GLU A 199 -17.45 -20.85 16.36
N THR A 200 -17.07 -21.81 15.52
CA THR A 200 -15.93 -22.70 15.79
C THR A 200 -14.64 -21.93 16.08
N ILE A 201 -14.38 -20.83 15.35
CA ILE A 201 -13.19 -20.00 15.58
C ILE A 201 -13.28 -19.30 16.94
N THR A 202 -14.47 -18.83 17.34
CA THR A 202 -14.71 -18.23 18.66
C THR A 202 -14.40 -19.23 19.78
N TYR A 203 -14.91 -20.46 19.67
CA TYR A 203 -14.66 -21.53 20.64
C TYR A 203 -13.18 -21.91 20.71
N LEU A 204 -12.48 -21.92 19.57
CA LEU A 204 -11.05 -22.19 19.51
C LEU A 204 -10.22 -21.09 20.20
N ILE A 205 -10.60 -19.82 20.01
CA ILE A 205 -9.97 -18.67 20.69
C ILE A 205 -10.20 -18.73 22.20
N SER A 206 -11.42 -19.06 22.64
CA SER A 206 -11.77 -19.11 24.06
C SER A 206 -11.31 -20.38 24.77
N GLY A 207 -10.75 -21.36 24.05
CA GLY A 207 -10.34 -22.66 24.59
C GLY A 207 -11.51 -23.62 24.86
N ALA A 208 -12.73 -23.30 24.42
CA ALA A 208 -13.92 -24.13 24.59
C ALA A 208 -13.97 -25.27 23.54
N ILE A 209 -12.92 -26.10 23.49
CA ILE A 209 -12.74 -27.12 22.45
C ILE A 209 -13.89 -28.14 22.42
N ASP A 210 -14.48 -28.46 23.58
CA ASP A 210 -15.59 -29.41 23.69
C ASP A 210 -16.90 -28.87 23.08
N SER A 211 -16.98 -27.56 22.84
CA SER A 211 -18.12 -26.92 22.14
C SER A 211 -17.96 -26.95 20.62
N ILE A 212 -16.83 -27.40 20.09
CA ILE A 212 -16.59 -27.52 18.65
C ILE A 212 -17.21 -28.81 18.13
N SER A 213 -17.96 -28.72 17.03
CA SER A 213 -18.57 -29.90 16.40
C SER A 213 -17.50 -30.94 16.03
N PRO A 214 -17.80 -32.26 16.09
CA PRO A 214 -16.83 -33.29 15.74
C PRO A 214 -16.24 -33.14 14.33
N LYS A 215 -17.05 -32.63 13.39
CA LYS A 215 -16.65 -32.39 12.00
C LYS A 215 -15.65 -31.25 11.88
N ASP A 216 -15.92 -30.11 12.51
CA ASP A 216 -15.01 -28.96 12.49
C ASP A 216 -13.73 -29.26 13.28
N LEU A 217 -13.84 -29.99 14.40
CA LEU A 217 -12.71 -30.43 15.19
C LEU A 217 -11.78 -31.34 14.38
N LYS A 218 -12.31 -32.17 13.47
CA LYS A 218 -11.51 -32.98 12.55
C LYS A 218 -10.66 -32.10 11.63
N VAL A 219 -11.25 -31.04 11.05
CA VAL A 219 -10.52 -30.07 10.20
C VAL A 219 -9.36 -29.44 10.98
N ILE A 220 -9.62 -28.98 12.21
CA ILE A 220 -8.60 -28.40 13.09
C ILE A 220 -7.49 -29.43 13.38
N LYS A 221 -7.85 -30.64 13.81
CA LYS A 221 -6.87 -31.70 14.14
C LYS A 221 -6.00 -32.08 12.95
N THR A 222 -6.56 -32.17 11.74
CA THR A 222 -5.79 -32.47 10.53
C THR A 222 -4.70 -31.44 10.27
N SER A 223 -4.97 -30.15 10.49
CA SER A 223 -3.94 -29.10 10.33
C SER A 223 -2.77 -29.26 11.32
N ILE A 224 -3.03 -29.80 12.51
CA ILE A 224 -2.00 -30.06 13.52
C ILE A 224 -1.23 -31.35 13.20
N THR A 225 -1.94 -32.43 12.82
CA THR A 225 -1.32 -33.72 12.48
C THR A 225 -0.39 -33.60 11.27
N ASN A 226 -0.75 -32.77 10.30
CA ASN A 226 0.10 -32.49 9.13
C ASN A 226 1.29 -31.56 9.44
N LYS A 227 1.49 -31.21 10.73
CA LYS A 227 2.55 -30.32 11.23
C LYS A 227 2.57 -28.93 10.60
N VAL A 228 1.44 -28.48 10.06
CA VAL A 228 1.26 -27.10 9.62
C VAL A 228 1.31 -26.17 10.83
N PHE A 229 0.64 -26.59 11.91
CA PHE A 229 0.71 -25.95 13.22
C PHE A 229 1.18 -26.98 14.26
N SER A 230 2.01 -26.55 15.21
CA SER A 230 2.57 -27.38 16.27
C SER A 230 1.53 -27.84 17.29
N SER A 231 0.47 -27.05 17.51
CA SER A 231 -0.54 -27.34 18.53
C SER A 231 -1.82 -26.51 18.35
N THR A 232 -2.90 -26.95 19.00
CA THR A 232 -4.15 -26.17 19.14
C THR A 232 -3.90 -24.82 19.81
N LYS A 233 -2.96 -24.76 20.76
CA LYS A 233 -2.59 -23.52 21.47
C LYS A 233 -1.95 -22.51 20.52
N GLU A 234 -1.04 -22.94 19.65
CA GLU A 234 -0.47 -22.08 18.62
C GLU A 234 -1.55 -21.56 17.68
N LEU A 235 -2.43 -22.44 17.20
CA LEU A 235 -3.49 -22.06 16.29
C LEU A 235 -4.47 -21.06 16.92
N SER A 236 -4.85 -21.29 18.19
CA SER A 236 -5.68 -20.37 18.97
C SER A 236 -5.02 -18.99 19.13
N ALA A 237 -3.71 -18.94 19.38
CA ALA A 237 -2.96 -17.68 19.47
C ALA A 237 -2.95 -16.93 18.13
N ILE A 238 -2.78 -17.63 17.00
CA ILE A 238 -2.85 -17.02 15.66
C ILE A 238 -4.25 -16.46 15.40
N PHE A 239 -5.31 -17.24 15.66
CA PHE A 239 -6.69 -16.74 15.49
C PHE A 239 -7.00 -15.56 16.42
N THR A 240 -6.42 -15.51 17.61
CA THR A 240 -6.54 -14.37 18.52
C THR A 240 -5.90 -13.11 17.92
N GLU A 241 -4.69 -13.21 17.37
CA GLU A 241 -4.03 -12.10 16.68
C GLU A 241 -4.86 -11.61 15.49
N LEU A 242 -5.33 -12.53 14.64
CA LEU A 242 -6.19 -12.19 13.50
C LEU A 242 -7.52 -11.58 13.95
N LYS A 243 -8.09 -12.01 15.08
CA LYS A 243 -9.32 -11.44 15.64
C LYS A 243 -9.10 -10.00 16.12
N ASN A 244 -7.93 -9.71 16.70
CA ASN A 244 -7.57 -8.34 17.08
C ASN A 244 -7.44 -7.44 15.84
N ILE A 245 -6.82 -7.93 14.77
CA ILE A 245 -6.76 -7.21 13.49
C ILE A 245 -8.16 -6.94 12.94
N TYR A 246 -9.03 -7.94 12.94
CA TYR A 246 -10.44 -7.79 12.53
C TYR A 246 -11.19 -6.77 13.38
N ASN A 247 -11.01 -6.79 14.70
CA ASN A 247 -11.63 -5.81 15.59
C ASN A 247 -11.13 -4.39 15.27
N THR A 248 -9.84 -4.21 14.96
CA THR A 248 -9.31 -2.93 14.47
C THR A 248 -9.92 -2.54 13.13
N TYR A 249 -10.10 -3.48 12.20
CA TYR A 249 -10.79 -3.23 10.92
C TYR A 249 -12.22 -2.70 11.14
N LEU A 250 -12.96 -3.22 12.10
CA LEU A 250 -14.32 -2.75 12.42
C LEU A 250 -14.37 -1.31 12.94
N THR A 251 -13.24 -0.76 13.43
CA THR A 251 -13.14 0.64 13.87
C THR A 251 -12.98 1.62 12.71
N ILE A 252 -12.73 1.14 11.49
CA ILE A 252 -12.57 2.00 10.31
C ILE A 252 -13.94 2.58 9.94
N GLU A 253 -14.01 3.91 9.89
CA GLU A 253 -15.21 4.68 9.53
C GLU A 253 -15.15 5.21 8.11
N HIS A 254 -13.95 5.29 7.53
CA HIS A 254 -13.74 5.77 6.18
C HIS A 254 -12.94 4.74 5.39
N SER A 255 -13.51 4.23 4.30
CA SER A 255 -12.84 3.30 3.40
C SER A 255 -11.74 3.95 2.57
N TYR A 256 -11.78 5.27 2.40
CA TYR A 256 -10.74 6.05 1.75
C TYR A 256 -10.76 7.51 2.23
N ILE A 257 -9.70 8.25 1.94
CA ILE A 257 -9.63 9.71 2.08
C ILE A 257 -9.10 10.29 0.77
N ILE A 258 -9.69 11.38 0.28
CA ILE A 258 -9.10 12.16 -0.80
C ILE A 258 -8.32 13.32 -0.19
N LEU A 259 -7.02 13.35 -0.49
CA LEU A 259 -6.14 14.46 -0.18
C LEU A 259 -6.13 15.44 -1.34
N GLY A 260 -6.51 16.69 -1.07
CA GLY A 260 -6.31 17.81 -2.00
C GLY A 260 -4.96 18.48 -1.76
N TRP A 261 -4.37 19.06 -2.80
CA TRP A 261 -3.11 19.80 -2.70
C TRP A 261 -3.36 21.30 -2.49
N ASN A 262 -2.83 21.86 -1.40
CA ASN A 262 -2.81 23.29 -1.16
C ASN A 262 -1.50 23.89 -1.69
N LYS A 263 -1.58 24.63 -2.81
CA LYS A 263 -0.42 25.25 -3.46
C LYS A 263 0.25 26.32 -2.59
N GLU A 264 -0.52 27.15 -1.90
CA GLU A 264 0.00 28.24 -1.05
C GLU A 264 0.78 27.71 0.16
N LYS A 265 0.36 26.56 0.69
CA LYS A 265 0.99 25.93 1.85
C LYS A 265 2.00 24.84 1.48
N GLY A 266 2.10 24.44 0.22
CA GLY A 266 2.91 23.30 -0.20
C GLY A 266 2.59 22.00 0.56
N SER A 267 1.31 21.75 0.89
CA SER A 267 0.90 20.61 1.72
C SER A 267 -0.48 20.07 1.34
N PHE A 268 -0.74 18.81 1.69
CA PHE A 268 -2.03 18.16 1.52
C PHE A 268 -3.03 18.56 2.61
N PHE A 269 -4.30 18.60 2.23
CA PHE A 269 -5.44 18.74 3.15
C PHE A 269 -6.47 17.63 2.88
N ILE A 270 -7.26 17.26 3.89
CA ILE A 270 -8.37 16.32 3.70
C ILE A 270 -9.48 17.05 2.93
N LYS A 271 -9.69 16.64 1.69
CA LYS A 271 -10.73 17.18 0.81
C LYS A 271 -12.05 16.44 0.98
N GLU A 272 -11.98 15.11 1.05
CA GLU A 272 -13.14 14.23 1.15
C GLU A 272 -12.79 13.00 1.99
N LYS A 273 -13.78 12.45 2.68
CA LYS A 273 -13.68 11.14 3.32
C LYS A 273 -14.74 10.22 2.74
N GLY A 274 -14.35 9.00 2.42
CA GLY A 274 -15.25 7.98 1.91
C GLY A 274 -16.15 7.39 2.98
N ASP A 275 -17.13 6.63 2.51
CA ASP A 275 -18.07 5.91 3.37
C ASP A 275 -17.40 4.80 4.18
N LYS A 276 -18.11 4.36 5.23
CA LYS A 276 -17.72 3.23 6.06
C LYS A 276 -17.60 1.94 5.22
N PRO A 277 -16.54 1.13 5.41
CA PRO A 277 -16.44 -0.16 4.77
C PRO A 277 -17.65 -1.04 5.08
N LYS A 278 -18.05 -1.88 4.12
CA LYS A 278 -19.12 -2.85 4.32
C LYS A 278 -18.77 -3.79 5.48
N ALA A 279 -19.71 -3.97 6.39
CA ALA A 279 -19.54 -4.94 7.48
C ALA A 279 -19.45 -6.36 6.90
N ILE A 280 -18.36 -7.04 7.22
CA ILE A 280 -18.15 -8.46 6.94
C ILE A 280 -17.92 -9.17 8.25
N ASN A 281 -18.36 -10.41 8.38
CA ASN A 281 -18.08 -11.21 9.58
C ASN A 281 -16.60 -11.67 9.60
N PHE A 282 -16.14 -12.15 10.75
CA PHE A 282 -14.74 -12.55 10.92
C PHE A 282 -14.31 -13.68 9.98
N LYS A 283 -15.18 -14.66 9.72
CA LYS A 283 -14.91 -15.75 8.78
C LYS A 283 -14.63 -15.21 7.37
N ASN A 284 -15.50 -14.35 6.87
CA ASN A 284 -15.37 -13.73 5.55
C ASN A 284 -14.15 -12.80 5.47
N PHE A 285 -13.83 -12.09 6.55
CA PHE A 285 -12.61 -11.29 6.65
C PHE A 285 -11.36 -12.14 6.42
N LEU A 286 -11.28 -13.32 7.04
CA LEU A 286 -10.17 -14.26 6.82
C LEU A 286 -10.13 -14.82 5.40
N LEU A 287 -11.29 -15.18 4.83
CA LEU A 287 -11.34 -15.78 3.49
C LEU A 287 -10.88 -14.84 2.36
N HIS A 288 -11.13 -13.53 2.51
CA HIS A 288 -10.81 -12.51 1.51
C HIS A 288 -9.49 -11.78 1.77
N ALA A 289 -8.80 -12.09 2.87
CA ALA A 289 -7.49 -11.54 3.15
C ALA A 289 -6.40 -12.18 2.28
N ASN A 290 -5.32 -11.43 2.07
CA ASN A 290 -4.08 -11.94 1.51
C ASN A 290 -3.23 -12.57 2.63
N TYR A 291 -2.54 -13.66 2.29
CA TYR A 291 -1.64 -14.37 3.19
C TYR A 291 -0.25 -14.32 2.61
N TRP A 292 0.73 -14.09 3.47
CA TRP A 292 2.12 -14.18 3.08
C TRP A 292 2.49 -15.62 2.79
N GLU A 293 3.14 -15.83 1.65
CA GLU A 293 3.78 -17.07 1.24
C GLU A 293 5.11 -16.73 0.55
N PRO A 294 6.14 -17.61 0.64
CA PRO A 294 7.34 -17.43 -0.16
C PRO A 294 6.98 -17.57 -1.65
N ILE A 295 7.22 -16.50 -2.41
CA ILE A 295 6.92 -16.47 -3.85
C ILE A 295 8.10 -17.03 -4.66
N CYS A 296 9.33 -16.82 -4.17
CA CYS A 296 10.59 -17.29 -4.76
C CYS A 296 11.65 -17.54 -3.69
#